data_AF-A0A2V5LQU8-F1
#
_entry.id   AF-A0A2V5LQU8-F1
#
_cell.length_a   1.000
_cell.length_b   1.000
_cell.length_c   1.000
_cell.angle_alpha   90.00
_cell.angle_beta   90.00
_cell.angle_gamma   90.00
#
_symmetry.space_group_name_H-M   'P 1'
#
loop_
_entity.id
_entity.type
_entity.pdbx_description
1 polymer ?
#
loop_
_entity_poly.entity_id
_entity_poly.type
_entity_poly.pdbx_seq_one_letter_code
_entity_poly.pdbx_strand_id
1 'polypeptide(L)'
;MWSFVHGDIMDGGTRQYLRASLGLCPRHAWGHAVVEIELWQAGAGARGGHQPFDISVLNEDLLEYAAGELRKPLSWLHPGMAHQPAASRSCRICGELAGPLPEGLRMGYANSNSNALALEANELAFTTAWCRETSSTWFSRACPRCLGNDGADPLALCRRHLAAGGPVSRATGHAIADRLLELRQRLLRLLDSMTDHGKPATAAENAAWVEALGWFAGWALPLYLTSSNPGS
;
A
#
# COMPACT_ATOMS: atom_id res chain seq x y z
N MET A 1 -3.07 -3.33 -18.03
CA MET A 1 -2.52 -3.20 -16.67
C MET A 1 -3.51 -3.63 -15.58
N TRP A 2 -4.82 -3.64 -15.83
CA TRP A 2 -5.87 -3.80 -14.81
C TRP A 2 -6.32 -5.23 -14.44
N SER A 3 -6.04 -6.24 -15.29
CA SER A 3 -6.51 -7.62 -15.05
C SER A 3 -5.45 -8.53 -14.42
N PHE A 4 -4.25 -8.01 -14.14
CA PHE A 4 -3.08 -8.84 -13.86
C PHE A 4 -2.78 -9.02 -12.37
N VAL A 5 -3.56 -8.42 -11.44
CA VAL A 5 -3.29 -8.58 -9.98
C VAL A 5 -4.37 -9.40 -9.28
N HIS A 6 -5.65 -9.28 -9.66
CA HIS A 6 -6.79 -9.99 -9.05
C HIS A 6 -6.63 -11.54 -9.05
N GLY A 7 -5.73 -12.10 -9.89
CA GLY A 7 -5.38 -13.53 -9.90
C GLY A 7 -3.89 -13.81 -9.66
N ASP A 8 -2.98 -13.04 -10.27
CA ASP A 8 -1.55 -13.32 -10.16
C ASP A 8 -1.01 -13.11 -8.76
N ILE A 9 -1.64 -12.28 -7.92
CA ILE A 9 -1.19 -12.20 -6.53
C ILE A 9 -1.35 -13.53 -5.81
N MET A 10 -2.17 -14.45 -6.31
CA MET A 10 -2.28 -15.82 -5.81
C MET A 10 -1.20 -16.75 -6.38
N ASP A 11 -0.51 -16.36 -7.46
CA ASP A 11 0.63 -17.08 -7.99
C ASP A 11 1.85 -16.96 -7.06
N GLY A 12 2.47 -18.10 -6.75
CA GLY A 12 3.59 -18.17 -5.82
C GLY A 12 4.84 -17.42 -6.30
N GLY A 13 5.13 -17.47 -7.61
CA GLY A 13 6.27 -16.76 -8.19
C GLY A 13 6.11 -15.24 -8.10
N THR A 14 4.90 -14.77 -8.40
CA THR A 14 4.48 -13.38 -8.23
C THR A 14 4.61 -12.92 -6.79
N ARG A 15 4.09 -13.67 -5.82
CA ARG A 15 4.23 -13.33 -4.39
C ARG A 15 5.68 -13.23 -3.97
N GLN A 16 6.52 -14.18 -4.38
CA GLN A 16 7.94 -14.15 -4.06
C GLN A 16 8.63 -12.91 -4.66
N TYR A 17 8.30 -12.55 -5.91
CA TYR A 17 8.81 -11.33 -6.53
C TYR A 17 8.38 -10.08 -5.76
N LEU A 18 7.09 -9.98 -5.41
CA LEU A 18 6.54 -8.83 -4.69
C LEU A 18 7.12 -8.69 -3.29
N ARG A 19 7.36 -9.80 -2.56
CA ARG A 19 8.10 -9.77 -1.28
C ARG A 19 9.54 -9.29 -1.47
N ALA A 20 10.22 -9.75 -2.51
CA ALA A 20 11.58 -9.32 -2.83
C ALA A 20 11.67 -7.84 -3.24
N SER A 21 10.65 -7.30 -3.91
CA SER A 21 10.56 -5.87 -4.22
C SER A 21 9.93 -5.02 -3.09
N LEU A 22 9.47 -5.66 -2.01
CA LEU A 22 8.69 -5.03 -0.92
C LEU A 22 7.44 -4.29 -1.45
N GLY A 23 6.73 -4.94 -2.36
CA GLY A 23 5.54 -4.44 -3.04
C GLY A 23 5.84 -3.69 -4.34
N LEU A 24 4.95 -2.75 -4.67
CA LEU A 24 5.06 -1.90 -5.84
C LEU A 24 5.81 -0.59 -5.51
N CYS A 25 6.36 0.09 -6.53
CA CYS A 25 6.92 1.42 -6.32
C CYS A 25 5.81 2.43 -5.96
N PRO A 26 6.12 3.60 -5.36
CA PRO A 26 5.13 4.58 -4.95
C PRO A 26 4.07 4.92 -5.99
N ARG A 27 4.50 5.14 -7.24
CA ARG A 27 3.61 5.43 -8.37
C ARG A 27 2.62 4.29 -8.63
N HIS A 28 3.11 3.05 -8.70
CA HIS A 28 2.27 1.91 -9.04
C HIS A 28 1.43 1.42 -7.86
N ALA A 29 1.89 1.55 -6.62
CA ALA A 29 1.12 1.19 -5.44
C ALA A 29 -0.11 2.09 -5.30
N TRP A 30 0.10 3.41 -5.28
CA TRP A 30 -1.00 4.37 -5.21
C TRP A 30 -1.85 4.38 -6.48
N GLY A 31 -1.21 4.27 -7.66
CA GLY A 31 -1.90 4.18 -8.93
C GLY A 31 -2.85 2.99 -8.99
N HIS A 32 -2.45 1.82 -8.47
CA HIS A 32 -3.32 0.63 -8.38
C HIS A 32 -4.49 0.86 -7.41
N ALA A 33 -4.22 1.40 -6.21
CA ALA A 33 -5.28 1.69 -5.24
C ALA A 33 -6.33 2.67 -5.80
N VAL A 34 -5.89 3.76 -6.45
CA VAL A 34 -6.76 4.72 -7.14
C VAL A 34 -7.60 4.02 -8.19
N VAL A 35 -6.94 3.20 -9.00
CA VAL A 35 -7.57 2.42 -10.04
C VAL A 35 -8.73 1.61 -9.45
N GLU A 36 -8.46 0.74 -8.49
CA GLU A 36 -9.49 -0.08 -7.84
C GLU A 36 -10.62 0.74 -7.23
N ILE A 37 -10.29 1.83 -6.53
CA ILE A 37 -11.27 2.67 -5.86
C ILE A 37 -12.15 3.43 -6.87
N GLU A 38 -11.59 3.98 -7.95
CA GLU A 38 -12.37 4.82 -8.87
C GLU A 38 -13.19 4.00 -9.87
N LEU A 39 -12.60 2.95 -10.46
CA LEU A 39 -13.24 2.29 -11.61
C LEU A 39 -13.98 0.99 -11.26
N TRP A 40 -13.79 0.44 -10.06
CA TRP A 40 -14.50 -0.79 -9.67
C TRP A 40 -15.87 -0.45 -9.08
N GLN A 41 -16.93 -0.65 -9.87
CA GLN A 41 -18.30 -0.29 -9.51
C GLN A 41 -19.16 -1.49 -9.04
N ALA A 42 -18.58 -2.70 -8.98
CA ALA A 42 -19.31 -3.94 -8.71
C ALA A 42 -18.64 -4.76 -7.61
N GLY A 43 -18.98 -4.50 -6.35
CA GLY A 43 -18.46 -5.29 -5.23
C GLY A 43 -19.28 -5.16 -3.96
N ALA A 44 -19.07 -6.10 -3.03
CA ALA A 44 -19.72 -6.11 -1.73
C ALA A 44 -19.15 -5.04 -0.78
N GLY A 45 -19.76 -4.92 0.40
CA GLY A 45 -19.40 -3.92 1.40
C GLY A 45 -20.04 -2.54 1.17
N ALA A 46 -19.76 -1.62 2.10
CA ALA A 46 -20.49 -0.35 2.21
C ALA A 46 -20.23 0.65 1.07
N ARG A 47 -19.21 0.43 0.23
CA ARG A 47 -18.81 1.36 -0.85
C ARG A 47 -19.09 0.83 -2.26
N GLY A 48 -19.89 -0.24 -2.39
CA GLY A 48 -20.40 -0.72 -3.68
C GLY A 48 -19.30 -1.06 -4.69
N GLY A 49 -18.18 -1.62 -4.24
CA GLY A 49 -17.03 -1.95 -5.09
C GLY A 49 -15.90 -0.91 -5.13
N HIS A 50 -16.14 0.37 -4.80
CA HIS A 50 -15.12 1.43 -4.82
C HIS A 50 -14.09 1.27 -3.68
N GLN A 51 -13.34 0.17 -3.69
CA GLN A 51 -12.52 -0.28 -2.57
C GLN A 51 -11.17 -0.89 -3.01
N PRO A 52 -10.09 -0.63 -2.25
CA PRO A 52 -8.74 -1.06 -2.61
C PRO A 52 -8.51 -2.54 -2.23
N PHE A 53 -9.23 -3.48 -2.83
CA PHE A 53 -9.25 -4.88 -2.40
C PHE A 53 -7.90 -5.60 -2.64
N ASP A 54 -7.43 -5.70 -3.88
CA ASP A 54 -6.21 -6.42 -4.24
C ASP A 54 -4.99 -5.81 -3.56
N ILE A 55 -4.88 -4.48 -3.60
CA ILE A 55 -3.75 -3.80 -2.99
C ILE A 55 -3.77 -4.01 -1.47
N SER A 56 -4.94 -4.16 -0.84
CA SER A 56 -5.04 -4.51 0.58
C SER A 56 -4.63 -5.96 0.83
N VAL A 57 -5.00 -6.92 -0.03
CA VAL A 57 -4.53 -8.32 0.05
C VAL A 57 -3.00 -8.37 -0.09
N LEU A 58 -2.43 -7.59 -1.01
CA LEU A 58 -0.98 -7.49 -1.16
C LEU A 58 -0.30 -6.95 0.09
N ASN A 59 -0.80 -5.82 0.59
CA ASN A 59 -0.17 -5.17 1.72
C ASN A 59 -0.32 -5.99 2.99
N GLU A 60 -1.39 -6.77 3.14
CA GLU A 60 -1.57 -7.71 4.26
C GLU A 60 -0.44 -8.75 4.31
N ASP A 61 -0.12 -9.39 3.18
CA ASP A 61 0.99 -10.33 3.05
C ASP A 61 2.35 -9.65 3.30
N LEU A 62 2.55 -8.47 2.71
CA LEU A 62 3.80 -7.72 2.85
C LEU A 62 4.03 -7.24 4.28
N LEU A 63 2.98 -6.85 5.01
CA LEU A 63 3.08 -6.46 6.43
C LEU A 63 3.58 -7.62 7.29
N GLU A 64 3.03 -8.82 7.08
CA GLU A 64 3.48 -10.04 7.77
C GLU A 64 4.95 -10.34 7.45
N TYR A 65 5.30 -10.32 6.16
CA TYR A 65 6.67 -10.53 5.70
C TYR A 65 7.66 -9.52 6.32
N ALA A 66 7.35 -8.22 6.25
CA ALA A 66 8.21 -7.18 6.79
C ALA A 66 8.36 -7.27 8.31
N ALA A 67 7.29 -7.59 9.04
CA ALA A 67 7.34 -7.86 10.47
C ALA A 67 8.23 -9.05 10.80
N GLY A 68 8.15 -10.13 10.01
CA GLY A 68 9.02 -11.29 10.12
C GLY A 68 10.50 -10.95 9.93
N GLU A 69 10.83 -10.13 8.93
CA GLU A 69 12.19 -9.65 8.70
C GLU A 69 12.71 -8.82 9.89
N LEU A 70 11.91 -7.89 10.40
CA LEU A 70 12.27 -7.03 11.54
C LEU A 70 12.48 -7.79 12.84
N ARG A 71 11.92 -8.99 12.98
CA ARG A 71 12.13 -9.86 14.15
C ARG A 71 13.46 -10.60 14.12
N LYS A 72 14.09 -10.73 12.96
CA LYS A 72 15.38 -11.41 12.79
C LYS A 72 16.52 -10.52 13.30
N PRO A 73 17.59 -11.10 13.88
CA PRO A 73 18.81 -10.35 14.12
C PRO A 73 19.45 -9.94 12.78
N LEU A 74 20.13 -8.80 12.75
CA LEU A 74 20.81 -8.30 11.55
C LEU A 74 21.86 -9.30 11.02
N SER A 75 22.67 -9.85 11.93
CA SER A 75 23.61 -10.92 11.64
C SER A 75 24.04 -11.62 12.94
N TRP A 76 24.75 -12.74 12.81
CA TRP A 76 25.40 -13.41 13.94
C TRP A 76 26.42 -12.51 14.66
N LEU A 77 27.05 -11.57 13.96
CA LEU A 77 28.02 -10.61 14.53
C LEU A 77 27.34 -9.41 15.20
N HIS A 78 26.09 -9.12 14.86
CA HIS A 78 25.31 -8.01 15.41
C HIS A 78 23.93 -8.48 15.90
N PRO A 79 23.87 -9.41 16.89
CA PRO A 79 22.60 -9.98 17.36
C PRO A 79 21.70 -8.96 18.07
N GLY A 80 22.26 -7.84 18.53
CA GLY A 80 21.53 -6.74 19.15
C GLY A 80 20.85 -5.77 18.17
N MET A 81 21.08 -5.93 16.86
CA MET A 81 20.46 -5.11 15.81
C MET A 81 19.37 -5.90 15.08
N ALA A 82 18.33 -5.21 14.64
CA ALA A 82 17.28 -5.82 13.82
C ALA A 82 17.70 -5.89 12.35
N HIS A 83 17.31 -6.96 11.66
CA HIS A 83 17.36 -7.00 10.20
C HIS A 83 16.27 -6.07 9.64
N GLN A 84 16.64 -5.13 8.78
CA GLN A 84 15.67 -4.25 8.13
C GLN A 84 15.37 -4.77 6.72
N PRO A 85 14.09 -4.96 6.34
CA PRO A 85 13.74 -5.41 5.01
C PRO A 85 14.20 -4.40 3.95
N ALA A 86 15.09 -4.83 3.07
CA ALA A 86 15.56 -4.09 1.91
C ALA A 86 15.02 -4.72 0.62
N ALA A 87 14.62 -3.88 -0.33
CA ALA A 87 14.14 -4.37 -1.63
C ALA A 87 15.35 -4.90 -2.43
N SER A 88 15.29 -6.15 -2.86
CA SER A 88 16.30 -6.81 -3.70
C SER A 88 15.88 -6.90 -5.18
N ARG A 89 14.64 -6.49 -5.49
CA ARG A 89 14.09 -6.41 -6.86
C ARG A 89 13.47 -5.04 -7.11
N SER A 90 13.44 -4.64 -8.38
CA SER A 90 12.68 -3.48 -8.84
C SER A 90 11.18 -3.78 -8.85
N CYS A 91 10.34 -2.74 -8.93
CA CYS A 91 8.89 -2.91 -9.07
C CYS A 91 8.57 -3.75 -10.32
N ARG A 92 7.76 -4.80 -10.15
CA ARG A 92 7.36 -5.73 -11.21
C ARG A 92 6.77 -5.01 -12.41
N ILE A 93 5.79 -4.13 -12.18
CA ILE A 93 5.12 -3.37 -13.24
C ILE A 93 6.11 -2.48 -13.99
N CYS A 94 7.05 -1.83 -13.30
CA CYS A 94 8.11 -1.07 -13.99
C CYS A 94 8.95 -1.96 -14.90
N GLY A 95 9.27 -3.18 -14.45
CA GLY A 95 10.02 -4.16 -15.25
C GLY A 95 9.24 -4.64 -16.47
N GLU A 96 7.95 -4.92 -16.32
CA GLU A 96 7.07 -5.34 -17.42
C GLU A 96 6.87 -4.25 -18.46
N LEU A 97 6.78 -2.98 -18.03
CA LEU A 97 6.63 -1.83 -18.93
C LEU A 97 7.94 -1.37 -19.58
N ALA A 98 9.09 -1.88 -19.14
CA ALA A 98 10.39 -1.51 -19.72
C ALA A 98 10.69 -2.24 -21.05
N GLY A 99 9.91 -3.25 -21.42
CA GLY A 99 10.03 -3.95 -22.70
C GLY A 99 9.37 -3.21 -23.87
N PRO A 100 9.72 -3.55 -25.13
CA PRO A 100 9.01 -3.04 -26.29
C PRO A 100 7.54 -3.42 -26.20
N LEU A 101 6.65 -2.43 -26.29
CA LEU A 101 5.21 -2.67 -26.38
C LEU A 101 4.96 -3.53 -27.63
N PRO A 102 4.29 -4.70 -27.52
CA PRO A 102 3.92 -5.47 -28.68
C PRO A 102 3.08 -4.62 -29.64
N GLU A 103 3.45 -4.59 -30.92
CA GLU A 103 2.63 -3.92 -31.95
C GLU A 103 1.20 -4.46 -31.91
N GLY A 104 0.21 -3.56 -31.90
CA GLY A 104 -1.21 -3.91 -31.89
C GLY A 104 -1.86 -4.07 -30.51
N LEU A 105 -1.10 -4.04 -29.40
CA LEU A 105 -1.65 -4.10 -28.04
C LEU A 105 -2.12 -2.73 -27.53
N ARG A 106 -3.01 -2.08 -28.28
CA ARG A 106 -3.82 -0.94 -27.81
C ARG A 106 -5.26 -1.35 -27.45
N MET A 107 -5.49 -2.62 -27.13
CA MET A 107 -6.76 -3.04 -26.54
C MET A 107 -6.69 -2.86 -25.02
N GLY A 108 -7.48 -1.92 -24.52
CA GLY A 108 -7.88 -1.96 -23.11
C GLY A 108 -8.63 -3.26 -22.82
N TYR A 109 -8.65 -3.66 -21.54
CA TYR A 109 -9.44 -4.80 -21.09
C TYR A 109 -10.90 -4.63 -21.51
N ALA A 110 -11.54 -5.71 -21.97
CA ALA A 110 -12.95 -5.74 -22.40
C ALA A 110 -13.34 -4.72 -23.48
N ASN A 111 -12.41 -4.35 -24.38
CA ASN A 111 -12.64 -3.34 -25.42
C ASN A 111 -12.85 -1.91 -24.87
N SER A 112 -12.45 -1.67 -23.62
CA SER A 112 -12.61 -0.38 -22.95
C SER A 112 -11.59 0.65 -23.46
N ASN A 113 -12.06 1.89 -23.65
CA ASN A 113 -11.21 3.00 -24.04
C ASN A 113 -10.29 3.39 -22.87
N SER A 114 -9.01 3.02 -22.98
CA SER A 114 -8.03 3.25 -21.90
C SER A 114 -7.80 4.75 -21.61
N ASN A 115 -8.01 5.63 -22.59
CA ASN A 115 -7.94 7.07 -22.34
C ASN A 115 -9.15 7.56 -21.52
N ALA A 116 -10.35 7.06 -21.80
CA ALA A 116 -11.55 7.40 -21.04
C ALA A 116 -11.43 6.92 -19.58
N LEU A 117 -11.01 5.68 -19.37
CA LEU A 117 -10.77 5.12 -18.03
C LEU A 117 -9.67 5.87 -17.26
N ALA A 118 -8.63 6.33 -17.96
CA ALA A 118 -7.59 7.13 -17.33
C ALA A 118 -8.11 8.52 -16.92
N LEU A 119 -8.97 9.14 -17.73
CA LEU A 119 -9.62 10.40 -17.36
C LEU A 119 -10.50 10.23 -16.13
N GLU A 120 -11.35 9.20 -16.10
CA GLU A 120 -12.21 8.86 -14.97
C GLU A 120 -11.40 8.61 -13.68
N ALA A 121 -10.36 7.76 -13.73
CA ALA A 121 -9.52 7.49 -12.57
C ALA A 121 -8.76 8.73 -12.06
N ASN A 122 -8.47 9.69 -12.93
CA ASN A 122 -7.80 10.94 -12.57
C ASN A 122 -8.74 11.95 -11.90
N GLU A 123 -10.05 11.72 -11.88
CA GLU A 123 -10.99 12.54 -11.10
C GLU A 123 -10.79 12.36 -9.60
N LEU A 124 -10.30 11.18 -9.17
CA LEU A 124 -9.95 10.86 -7.78
C LEU A 124 -11.09 11.09 -6.79
N ALA A 125 -12.35 11.03 -7.24
CA ALA A 125 -13.51 11.45 -6.45
C ALA A 125 -13.67 10.56 -5.21
N PHE A 126 -13.69 9.24 -5.40
CA PHE A 126 -13.89 8.28 -4.32
C PHE A 126 -12.66 8.15 -3.41
N THR A 127 -11.47 8.19 -3.99
CA THR A 127 -10.18 8.15 -3.28
C THR A 127 -10.03 9.37 -2.39
N THR A 128 -10.30 10.56 -2.92
CA THR A 128 -10.25 11.82 -2.15
C THR A 128 -11.25 11.79 -1.01
N ALA A 129 -12.50 11.36 -1.27
CA ALA A 129 -13.53 11.25 -0.24
C ALA A 129 -13.07 10.33 0.91
N TRP A 130 -12.58 9.13 0.59
CA TRP A 130 -12.12 8.17 1.61
C TRP A 130 -10.89 8.68 2.38
N CYS A 131 -9.87 9.22 1.69
CA CYS A 131 -8.70 9.79 2.36
C CYS A 131 -9.07 10.90 3.35
N ARG A 132 -10.01 11.78 2.98
CA ARG A 132 -10.51 12.84 3.86
C ARG A 132 -11.33 12.31 5.02
N GLU A 133 -12.26 11.40 4.76
CA GLU A 133 -13.10 10.77 5.79
C GLU A 133 -12.27 10.12 6.89
N THR A 134 -11.15 9.49 6.51
CA THR A 134 -10.29 8.74 7.43
C THR A 134 -9.08 9.53 7.95
N SER A 135 -8.94 10.79 7.53
CA SER A 135 -7.75 11.64 7.79
C SER A 135 -7.41 11.76 9.27
N SER A 136 -8.41 11.98 10.13
CA SER A 136 -8.23 12.07 11.58
C SER A 136 -7.55 10.83 12.19
N THR A 137 -7.72 9.68 11.55
CA THR A 137 -7.15 8.41 12.04
C THR A 137 -5.74 8.18 11.52
N TRP A 138 -5.51 8.24 10.21
CA TRP A 138 -4.20 7.92 9.64
C TRP A 138 -3.18 9.06 9.75
N PHE A 139 -3.61 10.33 9.85
CA PHE A 139 -2.68 11.47 9.87
C PHE A 139 -1.75 11.44 11.07
N SER A 140 -2.27 11.08 12.25
CA SER A 140 -1.46 10.91 13.48
C SER A 140 -0.43 9.77 13.38
N ARG A 141 -0.60 8.87 12.42
CA ARG A 141 0.25 7.68 12.18
C ARG A 141 1.19 7.87 10.99
N ALA A 142 1.06 8.99 10.28
CA ALA A 142 1.84 9.32 9.11
C ALA A 142 3.31 9.52 9.44
N CYS A 143 4.17 9.20 8.49
CA CYS A 143 5.61 9.35 8.69
C CYS A 143 5.97 10.84 8.86
N PRO A 144 6.61 11.24 9.97
CA PRO A 144 6.91 12.65 10.23
C PRO A 144 7.82 13.26 9.17
N ARG A 145 8.78 12.49 8.64
CA ARG A 145 9.62 12.96 7.53
C ARG A 145 8.87 13.15 6.22
N CYS A 146 7.82 12.37 5.96
CA CYS A 146 6.94 12.61 4.82
C CYS A 146 6.05 13.85 5.03
N LEU A 147 5.76 14.21 6.28
CA LEU A 147 5.08 15.45 6.65
C LEU A 147 5.99 16.69 6.59
N GLY A 148 7.28 16.53 6.32
CA GLY A 148 8.26 17.62 6.34
C GLY A 148 8.82 17.94 7.73
N ASN A 149 8.57 17.10 8.72
CA ASN A 149 9.11 17.25 10.07
C ASN A 149 10.42 16.45 10.23
N ASP A 150 11.33 16.94 11.06
CA ASP A 150 12.59 16.25 11.42
C ASP A 150 12.39 15.07 12.40
N GLY A 151 11.19 14.50 12.45
CA GLY A 151 10.85 13.41 13.37
C GLY A 151 11.80 12.23 13.21
N ALA A 152 12.44 11.86 14.32
CA ALA A 152 13.46 10.82 14.38
C ALA A 152 12.98 9.50 15.00
N ASP A 153 11.76 9.47 15.58
CA ASP A 153 11.22 8.24 16.17
C ASP A 153 11.09 7.13 15.10
N PRO A 154 11.92 6.06 15.17
CA PRO A 154 11.89 4.98 14.19
C PRO A 154 10.54 4.29 14.12
N LEU A 155 9.78 4.28 15.23
CA LEU A 155 8.45 3.68 15.26
C LEU A 155 7.48 4.40 14.34
N ALA A 156 7.65 5.71 14.14
CA ALA A 156 6.80 6.54 13.29
C ALA A 156 7.24 6.58 11.81
N LEU A 157 8.44 6.06 11.47
CA LEU A 157 8.97 6.17 10.12
C LEU A 157 8.31 5.19 9.14
N CYS A 158 8.08 5.64 7.91
CA CYS A 158 7.79 4.73 6.80
C CYS A 158 9.05 3.95 6.44
N ARG A 159 8.87 2.83 5.73
CA ARG A 159 9.96 1.91 5.34
C ARG A 159 11.14 2.63 4.70
N ARG A 160 10.90 3.53 3.75
CA ARG A 160 11.96 4.29 3.05
C ARG A 160 12.79 5.12 4.02
N HIS A 161 12.13 5.83 4.95
CA HIS A 161 12.82 6.69 5.91
C HIS A 161 13.49 5.90 7.03
N LEU A 162 12.92 4.76 7.42
CA LEU A 162 13.56 3.82 8.34
C LEU A 162 14.88 3.31 7.75
N ALA A 163 14.86 2.82 6.50
CA ALA A 163 16.05 2.33 5.81
C ALA A 163 17.12 3.42 5.61
N ALA A 164 16.71 4.66 5.37
CA ALA A 164 17.63 5.80 5.27
C ALA A 164 18.21 6.25 6.63
N GLY A 165 17.58 5.86 7.75
CA GLY A 165 17.99 6.22 9.11
C GLY A 165 19.10 5.33 9.69
N GLY A 166 19.49 4.27 8.98
CA GLY A 166 20.50 3.31 9.42
C GLY A 166 19.94 2.18 10.30
N PRO A 167 20.81 1.29 10.82
CA PRO A 167 20.40 0.14 11.62
C PRO A 167 19.64 0.54 12.89
N VAL A 168 18.65 -0.26 13.27
CA VAL A 168 17.91 -0.08 14.53
C VAL A 168 18.20 -1.22 15.50
N SER A 169 18.04 -0.94 16.79
CA SER A 169 18.15 -1.96 17.83
C SER A 169 17.12 -3.07 17.62
N ARG A 170 17.42 -4.28 18.12
CA ARG A 170 16.51 -5.42 18.06
C ARG A 170 15.18 -5.15 18.76
N ALA A 171 15.21 -4.46 19.91
CA ALA A 171 13.99 -4.07 20.63
C ALA A 171 13.13 -3.10 19.80
N THR A 172 13.76 -2.11 19.15
CA THR A 172 13.06 -1.20 18.23
C THR A 172 12.49 -1.96 17.04
N GLY A 173 13.25 -2.89 16.43
CA GLY A 173 12.76 -3.74 15.34
C GLY A 173 11.53 -4.56 15.74
N HIS A 174 11.53 -5.16 16.93
CA HIS A 174 10.37 -5.88 17.48
C HIS A 174 9.16 -4.96 17.68
N ALA A 175 9.35 -3.77 18.24
CA ALA A 175 8.25 -2.82 18.42
C ALA A 175 7.67 -2.32 17.07
N ILE A 176 8.51 -2.12 16.05
CA ILE A 176 8.03 -1.83 14.68
C ILE A 176 7.24 -3.04 14.15
N ALA A 177 7.76 -4.26 14.30
CA ALA A 177 7.09 -5.48 13.84
C ALA A 177 5.71 -5.66 14.50
N ASP A 178 5.59 -5.41 15.80
CA ASP A 178 4.31 -5.46 16.52
C ASP A 178 3.31 -4.45 15.92
N ARG A 179 3.74 -3.21 15.68
CA ARG A 179 2.91 -2.18 15.01
C ARG A 179 2.46 -2.61 13.61
N LEU A 180 3.33 -3.25 12.83
CA LEU A 180 2.97 -3.74 11.49
C LEU A 180 1.94 -4.88 11.54
N LEU A 181 2.03 -5.75 12.54
CA LEU A 181 1.06 -6.83 12.75
C LEU A 181 -0.29 -6.30 13.25
N GLU A 182 -0.31 -5.27 14.09
CA GLU A 182 -1.54 -4.56 14.47
C GLU A 182 -2.20 -3.91 13.24
N LEU A 183 -1.41 -3.25 12.40
CA LEU A 183 -1.89 -2.67 11.15
C LEU A 183 -2.45 -3.75 10.20
N ARG A 184 -1.75 -4.89 10.09
CA ARG A 184 -2.22 -6.05 9.33
C ARG A 184 -3.57 -6.54 9.84
N GLN A 185 -3.75 -6.61 11.17
CA GLN A 185 -5.02 -7.05 11.74
C GLN A 185 -6.17 -6.09 11.41
N ARG A 186 -5.94 -4.77 11.41
CA ARG A 186 -6.94 -3.79 10.94
C ARG A 186 -7.22 -3.94 9.45
N LEU A 187 -6.19 -4.17 8.64
CA LEU A 187 -6.32 -4.36 7.21
C LEU A 187 -7.10 -5.64 6.86
N LEU A 188 -6.90 -6.72 7.60
CA LEU A 188 -7.68 -7.96 7.49
C LEU A 188 -9.17 -7.73 7.80
N ARG A 189 -9.49 -6.88 8.78
CA ARG A 189 -10.89 -6.52 9.08
C ARG A 189 -11.51 -5.66 7.98
N LEU A 190 -10.74 -4.75 7.40
CA LEU A 190 -11.15 -4.02 6.22
C LEU A 190 -11.42 -4.98 5.05
N LEU A 191 -10.52 -5.92 4.76
CA LEU A 191 -10.69 -6.95 3.73
C LEU A 191 -11.95 -7.80 3.95
N ASP A 192 -12.17 -8.27 5.18
CA ASP A 192 -13.37 -9.02 5.56
C ASP A 192 -14.64 -8.22 5.26
N SER A 193 -14.64 -6.92 5.57
CA SER A 193 -15.79 -6.02 5.33
C SER A 193 -16.16 -5.84 3.85
N MET A 194 -15.24 -6.15 2.93
CA MET A 194 -15.49 -6.06 1.48
C MET A 194 -16.10 -7.35 0.90
N THR A 195 -16.35 -8.37 1.74
CA THR A 195 -16.96 -9.64 1.32
C THR A 195 -18.49 -9.63 1.52
N ASP A 196 -19.20 -10.55 0.85
CA ASP A 196 -20.66 -10.65 0.89
C ASP A 196 -21.26 -10.80 2.30
N HIS A 197 -20.48 -11.35 3.24
CA HIS A 197 -20.91 -11.61 4.62
C HIS A 197 -20.07 -10.84 5.66
N GLY A 198 -19.22 -9.93 5.17
CA GLY A 198 -18.35 -9.11 5.99
C GLY A 198 -19.12 -8.15 6.90
N LYS A 199 -18.60 -7.93 8.11
CA LYS A 199 -19.11 -6.86 8.96
C LYS A 199 -18.57 -5.51 8.48
N PRO A 200 -19.35 -4.41 8.56
CA PRO A 200 -18.85 -3.09 8.21
C PRO A 200 -17.58 -2.73 9.00
N ALA A 201 -16.58 -2.21 8.28
CA ALA A 201 -15.34 -1.74 8.89
C ALA A 201 -15.56 -0.47 9.74
N THR A 202 -14.90 -0.41 10.88
CA THR A 202 -14.79 0.78 11.72
C THR A 202 -13.93 1.86 11.05
N ALA A 203 -13.95 3.09 11.58
CA ALA A 203 -13.12 4.18 11.06
C ALA A 203 -11.61 3.84 11.06
N ALA A 204 -11.14 3.12 12.07
CA ALA A 204 -9.74 2.69 12.16
C ALA A 204 -9.36 1.61 11.15
N GLU A 205 -10.28 0.70 10.84
CA GLU A 205 -10.10 -0.32 9.81
C GLU A 205 -10.17 0.30 8.42
N ASN A 206 -11.10 1.23 8.20
CA ASN A 206 -11.18 2.03 6.96
C ASN A 206 -9.92 2.86 6.69
N ALA A 207 -9.16 3.26 7.71
CA ALA A 207 -7.91 3.98 7.54
C ALA A 207 -6.70 3.06 7.25
N ALA A 208 -6.83 1.75 7.47
CA ALA A 208 -5.71 0.81 7.47
C ALA A 208 -5.03 0.68 6.09
N TRP A 209 -5.79 0.77 5.00
CA TRP A 209 -5.20 0.70 3.65
C TRP A 209 -4.27 1.89 3.39
N VAL A 210 -4.69 3.12 3.77
CA VAL A 210 -3.86 4.33 3.67
C VAL A 210 -2.58 4.18 4.48
N GLU A 211 -2.68 3.67 5.70
CA GLU A 211 -1.52 3.44 6.57
C GLU A 211 -0.55 2.40 5.98
N ALA A 212 -1.06 1.31 5.43
CA ALA A 212 -0.24 0.25 4.86
C ALA A 212 0.51 0.74 3.62
N LEU A 213 -0.20 1.36 2.67
CA LEU A 213 0.41 2.01 1.52
C LEU A 213 1.36 3.13 1.95
N GLY A 214 0.98 3.94 2.93
CA GLY A 214 1.84 5.00 3.49
C GLY A 214 3.17 4.45 4.03
N TRP A 215 3.15 3.29 4.67
CA TRP A 215 4.36 2.65 5.20
C TRP A 215 5.27 2.12 4.09
N PHE A 216 4.73 1.40 3.10
CA PHE A 216 5.53 0.79 2.01
C PHE A 216 5.94 1.78 0.91
N ALA A 217 4.98 2.62 0.50
CA ALA A 217 4.97 3.44 -0.71
C ALA A 217 5.12 4.94 -0.40
N GLY A 218 5.08 5.33 0.87
CA GLY A 218 5.16 6.73 1.30
C GLY A 218 3.81 7.46 1.26
N TRP A 219 3.77 8.65 1.85
CA TRP A 219 2.52 9.34 2.20
C TRP A 219 2.12 10.46 1.24
N ALA A 220 2.81 10.63 0.12
CA ALA A 220 2.65 11.80 -0.75
C ALA A 220 1.21 12.00 -1.26
N LEU A 221 0.56 10.94 -1.75
CA LEU A 221 -0.80 11.03 -2.28
C LEU A 221 -1.84 11.39 -1.21
N PRO A 222 -2.00 10.63 -0.10
CA PRO A 222 -3.04 10.95 0.88
C PRO A 222 -2.86 12.35 1.48
N LEU A 223 -1.62 12.79 1.69
CA LEU A 223 -1.34 14.16 2.12
C LEU A 223 -1.84 15.18 1.10
N TYR A 224 -1.48 15.02 -0.18
CA TYR A 224 -1.95 15.90 -1.25
C TYR A 224 -3.49 15.99 -1.33
N LEU A 225 -4.20 14.86 -1.24
CA LEU A 225 -5.67 14.81 -1.33
C LEU A 225 -6.38 15.47 -0.12
N THR A 226 -5.73 15.45 1.05
CA THR A 226 -6.26 16.11 2.25
C THR A 226 -5.86 17.56 2.42
N SER A 227 -4.72 17.99 1.86
CA SER A 227 -4.28 19.38 1.89
C SER A 227 -4.99 20.23 0.83
N SER A 228 -5.42 19.62 -0.26
CA SER A 228 -6.17 20.30 -1.31
C SER A 228 -7.59 20.56 -0.81
N ASN A 229 -7.93 21.82 -0.48
CA ASN A 229 -9.31 22.22 -0.28
C ASN A 229 -10.06 22.09 -1.62
N PRO A 230 -11.25 21.46 -1.69
CA PRO A 230 -12.09 21.55 -2.87
C PRO A 230 -12.78 22.93 -2.84
N GLY A 231 -12.07 24.01 -3.16
CA GLY A 231 -12.66 25.35 -3.15
C GLY A 231 -11.70 26.50 -2.88
N SER A 232 -10.67 26.65 -3.72
CA SER A 232 -9.97 27.93 -3.92
C SER A 232 -9.91 28.24 -5.40
#